data_AF-A0A7Y4UE88-F1
#
_entry.id   AF-A0A7Y4UE88-F1
#
_cell.length_a   1.000
_cell.length_b   1.000
_cell.length_c   1.000
_cell.angle_alpha   90.00
_cell.angle_beta   90.00
_cell.angle_gamma   90.00
#
_symmetry.space_group_name_H-M   'P 1'
#
loop_
_entity.id
_entity.type
_entity.pdbx_description
1 polymer ?
#
loop_
_entity_poly.entity_id
_entity_poly.type
_entity_poly.pdbx_seq_one_letter_code
_entity_poly.pdbx_strand_id
1 'polypeptide(L)'
;MNFSLERRSRFIKALGLAVLLVAGLALLFRSVPSANANAQGSVQPAPDFVPVAAVGGDYIIREENGQRVCQEATPAESQQLRANSAQNELRVIYDGRANAVAAGAAQTGLRITLRATAQLDAAPEAKTAFIRAAQNWEAQILSPISIVVDVDYGTTFFGEAYSNANIIGATSSQNIGGPTAYGGIRAALIASASSAAETALYGVLPVGELPTDQGNLTAVFADASVFRALGLINPNANPDTEQAQLGRPAPHRFQFRFLFRFRSERRHCSDPL
;
A
#
# COMPACT_ATOMS: atom_id res chain seq x y z
N MET A 1 -62.14 -58.45 8.42
CA MET A 1 -62.11 -57.16 9.14
C MET A 1 -60.77 -57.04 9.86
N ASN A 2 -60.19 -55.83 9.92
CA ASN A 2 -58.87 -55.47 10.49
C ASN A 2 -57.68 -55.39 9.51
N PHE A 3 -57.76 -54.51 8.51
CA PHE A 3 -56.62 -53.99 7.76
C PHE A 3 -56.77 -52.47 7.58
N SER A 4 -56.78 -51.68 8.66
CA SER A 4 -56.90 -50.21 8.52
C SER A 4 -56.44 -49.38 9.71
N LEU A 5 -55.37 -49.77 10.44
CA LEU A 5 -54.84 -48.92 11.54
C LEU A 5 -53.32 -48.71 11.54
N GLU A 6 -52.50 -49.59 10.95
CA GLU A 6 -51.04 -49.42 11.02
C GLU A 6 -50.45 -48.39 10.03
N ARG A 7 -51.13 -48.11 8.90
CA ARG A 7 -50.56 -47.25 7.85
C ARG A 7 -50.55 -45.75 8.22
N ARG A 8 -51.42 -45.32 9.13
CA ARG A 8 -51.52 -43.92 9.57
C ARG A 8 -50.44 -43.54 10.59
N SER A 9 -49.88 -44.49 11.33
CA SER A 9 -48.87 -44.23 12.36
C SER A 9 -47.48 -43.91 11.78
N ARG A 10 -47.13 -44.49 10.63
CA ARG A 10 -45.81 -44.27 10.00
C ARG A 10 -45.70 -42.91 9.30
N PHE A 11 -46.80 -42.40 8.76
CA PHE A 11 -46.83 -41.09 8.10
C PHE A 11 -46.69 -39.91 9.08
N ILE A 12 -47.26 -40.02 10.29
CA ILE A 12 -47.17 -38.96 11.30
C ILE A 12 -45.74 -38.87 11.90
N LYS A 13 -45.06 -40.02 12.07
CA LYS A 13 -43.66 -40.05 12.56
C LYS A 13 -42.67 -39.50 11.52
N ALA A 14 -42.91 -39.72 10.22
CA ALA A 14 -42.06 -39.19 9.16
C ALA A 14 -42.20 -37.66 8.98
N LEU A 15 -43.40 -37.10 9.18
CA LEU A 15 -43.61 -35.66 9.12
C LEU A 15 -42.98 -34.92 10.31
N GLY A 16 -43.03 -35.52 11.51
CA GLY A 16 -42.42 -34.93 12.72
C GLY A 16 -40.89 -34.84 12.66
N LEU A 17 -40.23 -35.84 12.07
CA LEU A 17 -38.77 -35.85 11.92
C LEU A 17 -38.29 -34.82 10.87
N ALA A 18 -39.05 -34.62 9.79
CA ALA A 18 -38.73 -33.63 8.76
C ALA A 18 -38.85 -32.18 9.28
N VAL A 19 -39.85 -31.88 10.11
CA VAL A 19 -40.01 -30.54 10.72
C VAL A 19 -38.89 -30.23 11.72
N LEU A 20 -38.42 -31.22 12.49
CA LEU A 20 -37.28 -31.06 13.40
C LEU A 20 -35.94 -30.88 12.67
N LEU A 21 -35.76 -31.52 11.51
CA LEU A 21 -34.53 -31.37 10.71
C LEU A 21 -34.47 -30.02 9.97
N VAL A 22 -35.60 -29.48 9.51
CA VAL A 22 -35.65 -28.13 8.92
C VAL A 22 -35.55 -27.04 9.99
N ALA A 23 -36.12 -27.23 11.18
CA ALA A 23 -35.94 -26.30 12.30
C ALA A 23 -34.50 -26.31 12.86
N GLY A 24 -33.82 -27.47 12.85
CA GLY A 24 -32.41 -27.57 13.23
C GLY A 24 -31.45 -26.93 12.21
N LEU A 25 -31.76 -26.99 10.91
CA LEU A 25 -30.94 -26.37 9.87
C LEU A 25 -31.11 -24.84 9.80
N ALA A 26 -32.28 -24.31 10.19
CA ALA A 26 -32.52 -22.87 10.31
C ALA A 26 -31.78 -22.22 11.50
N LEU A 27 -31.32 -23.00 12.48
CA LEU A 27 -30.51 -22.52 13.61
C LEU A 27 -28.99 -22.52 13.33
N LEU A 28 -28.54 -23.15 12.24
CA LEU A 28 -27.15 -23.12 11.77
C LEU A 28 -26.87 -22.00 10.77
N PHE A 29 -27.91 -21.39 10.19
CA PHE A 29 -27.84 -20.11 9.48
C PHE A 29 -28.22 -18.96 10.41
N ARG A 30 -27.62 -18.89 11.60
CA ARG A 30 -27.41 -17.58 12.21
C ARG A 30 -26.44 -16.88 11.29
N SER A 31 -26.95 -15.94 10.51
CA SER A 31 -26.15 -14.92 9.84
C SER A 31 -25.10 -14.46 10.84
N VAL A 32 -23.85 -14.85 10.59
CA VAL A 32 -22.72 -14.16 11.19
C VAL A 32 -22.98 -12.71 10.79
N PRO A 33 -23.20 -11.78 11.74
CA PRO A 33 -23.25 -10.40 11.36
C PRO A 33 -21.94 -10.16 10.63
N SER A 34 -22.01 -9.87 9.33
CA SER A 34 -20.90 -9.23 8.65
C SER A 34 -20.63 -8.03 9.53
N ALA A 35 -19.52 -8.08 10.26
CA ALA A 35 -18.96 -6.91 10.86
C ALA A 35 -18.56 -6.02 9.69
N ASN A 36 -19.55 -5.32 9.11
CA ASN A 36 -19.33 -3.98 8.64
C ASN A 36 -18.87 -3.26 9.88
N ALA A 37 -17.56 -3.27 10.08
CA ALA A 37 -16.86 -2.37 10.95
C ALA A 37 -17.11 -0.95 10.39
N ASN A 38 -18.31 -0.44 10.59
CA ASN A 38 -18.46 0.96 10.96
C ASN A 38 -17.81 1.04 12.34
N ALA A 39 -16.49 1.03 12.36
CA ALA A 39 -15.68 1.48 13.46
C ALA A 39 -15.90 3.00 13.57
N GLN A 40 -17.09 3.39 14.04
CA GLN A 40 -17.28 4.62 14.79
C GLN A 40 -16.74 4.38 16.22
N GLY A 41 -15.51 3.85 16.31
CA GLY A 41 -14.69 4.09 17.48
C GLY A 41 -14.32 5.57 17.42
N SER A 42 -14.36 6.25 18.56
CA SER A 42 -13.84 7.60 18.75
C SER A 42 -12.68 7.87 17.80
N VAL A 43 -12.87 8.77 16.84
CA VAL A 43 -11.81 9.25 15.96
C VAL A 43 -10.77 9.86 16.89
N GLN A 44 -9.72 9.10 17.25
CA GLN A 44 -8.51 9.75 17.72
C GLN A 44 -8.14 10.72 16.60
N PRO A 45 -7.88 12.00 16.92
CA PRO A 45 -7.42 12.93 15.90
C PRO A 45 -6.26 12.28 15.18
N ALA A 46 -6.34 12.22 13.84
CA ALA A 46 -5.28 11.68 13.04
C ALA A 46 -3.97 12.34 13.51
N PRO A 47 -2.87 11.57 13.70
CA PRO A 47 -1.60 12.16 14.07
C PRO A 47 -1.29 13.33 13.13
N ASP A 48 -0.79 14.44 13.66
CA ASP A 48 -0.27 15.53 12.84
C ASP A 48 1.00 15.03 12.14
N PHE A 49 0.80 14.34 11.02
CA PHE A 49 1.86 13.86 10.18
C PHE A 49 2.47 15.04 9.45
N VAL A 50 3.78 15.19 9.62
CA VAL A 50 4.58 16.18 8.90
C VAL A 50 5.44 15.48 7.86
N PRO A 51 5.76 16.16 6.75
CA PRO A 51 6.74 15.66 5.79
C PRO A 51 8.10 15.58 6.47
N VAL A 52 8.84 14.50 6.25
CA VAL A 52 10.15 14.32 6.87
C VAL A 52 11.26 14.29 5.84
N ALA A 53 12.22 15.20 6.03
CA ALA A 53 13.46 15.16 5.31
C ALA A 53 14.43 14.18 6.00
N ALA A 54 14.82 13.12 5.28
CA ALA A 54 16.02 12.31 5.53
C ALA A 54 15.93 11.23 6.63
N VAL A 55 14.79 10.53 6.73
CA VAL A 55 14.72 9.27 7.48
C VAL A 55 14.43 8.14 6.50
N GLY A 56 15.48 7.68 5.81
CA GLY A 56 15.42 6.54 4.88
C GLY A 56 14.51 6.74 3.65
N GLY A 57 14.29 5.65 2.92
CA GLY A 57 13.35 5.57 1.78
C GLY A 57 13.88 6.08 0.43
N ASP A 58 15.08 6.65 0.44
CA ASP A 58 15.80 7.05 -0.77
C ASP A 58 16.86 5.99 -1.10
N TYR A 59 16.83 5.45 -2.32
CA TYR A 59 17.81 4.45 -2.77
C TYR A 59 18.41 4.86 -4.09
N ILE A 60 19.66 4.46 -4.32
CA ILE A 60 20.36 4.63 -5.58
C ILE A 60 20.86 3.29 -6.09
N ILE A 61 20.84 3.15 -7.41
CA ILE A 61 21.39 2.02 -8.13
C ILE A 61 22.64 2.51 -8.84
N ARG A 62 23.76 1.88 -8.56
CA ARG A 62 25.06 2.20 -9.12
C ARG A 62 25.59 1.06 -9.97
N GLU A 63 26.38 1.41 -10.99
CA GLU A 63 27.24 0.47 -11.68
C GLU A 63 28.64 0.51 -11.05
N GLU A 64 29.06 -0.59 -10.44
CA GLU A 64 30.36 -0.76 -9.80
C GLU A 64 31.01 -2.04 -10.32
N ASN A 65 32.19 -1.93 -10.94
CA ASN A 65 32.91 -3.07 -11.52
C ASN A 65 32.05 -3.92 -12.49
N GLY A 66 31.14 -3.27 -13.24
CA GLY A 66 30.20 -3.95 -14.15
C GLY A 66 29.03 -4.65 -13.47
N GLN A 67 28.92 -4.55 -12.13
CA GLN A 67 27.80 -5.05 -11.35
C GLN A 67 26.86 -3.91 -10.94
N ARG A 68 25.61 -4.27 -10.66
CA ARG A 68 24.59 -3.32 -10.18
C ARG A 68 24.50 -3.42 -8.68
N VAL A 69 24.75 -2.31 -8.00
CA VAL A 69 24.66 -2.22 -6.54
C VAL A 69 23.50 -1.30 -6.18
N CYS A 70 22.61 -1.80 -5.34
CA CYS A 70 21.49 -1.05 -4.79
C CYS A 70 21.85 -0.67 -3.36
N GLN A 71 21.87 0.63 -3.07
CA GLN A 71 22.26 1.14 -1.77
C GLN A 71 21.33 2.26 -1.33
N GLU A 72 21.22 2.45 -0.02
CA GLU A 72 20.56 3.63 0.54
C GLU A 72 21.31 4.89 0.09
N ALA A 73 20.56 5.93 -0.27
CA ALA A 73 21.13 7.20 -0.66
C ALA A 73 21.75 7.88 0.58
N THR A 74 22.94 8.43 0.42
CA THR A 74 23.55 9.30 1.43
C THR A 74 22.68 10.54 1.65
N PRO A 75 22.79 11.24 2.80
CA PRO A 75 21.99 12.44 3.06
C PRO A 75 22.09 13.51 1.96
N ALA A 76 23.28 13.70 1.38
CA ALA A 76 23.50 14.64 0.29
C ALA A 76 22.80 14.21 -1.01
N GLU A 77 22.86 12.91 -1.34
CA GLU A 77 22.13 12.36 -2.49
C GLU A 77 20.64 12.50 -2.28
N SER A 78 20.10 12.09 -1.13
CA SER A 78 18.69 12.24 -0.76
C SER A 78 18.19 13.67 -0.90
N GLN A 79 19.00 14.65 -0.48
CA GLN A 79 18.67 16.06 -0.65
C GLN A 79 18.57 16.46 -2.13
N GLN A 80 19.53 16.03 -2.95
CA GLN A 80 19.51 16.26 -4.39
C GLN A 80 18.32 15.54 -5.06
N LEU A 81 18.00 14.32 -4.63
CA LEU A 81 16.89 13.54 -5.18
C LEU A 81 15.56 14.31 -5.07
N ARG A 82 15.37 14.99 -3.92
CA ARG A 82 14.16 15.76 -3.60
C ARG A 82 14.15 17.16 -4.19
N ALA A 83 15.29 17.84 -4.28
CA ALA A 83 15.39 19.15 -4.92
C ALA A 83 14.97 19.08 -6.40
N ASN A 84 15.41 18.03 -7.10
CA ASN A 84 15.25 17.92 -8.54
C ASN A 84 13.82 17.52 -8.98
N SER A 85 13.02 16.92 -8.08
CA SER A 85 11.58 16.69 -8.35
C SER A 85 10.79 17.98 -8.56
N ALA A 86 11.31 19.13 -8.12
CA ALA A 86 10.50 20.33 -8.03
C ALA A 86 10.30 21.07 -9.35
N GLN A 87 11.08 20.76 -10.39
CA GLN A 87 11.27 21.66 -11.54
C GLN A 87 10.64 21.18 -12.86
N ASN A 88 10.02 20.01 -12.92
CA ASN A 88 9.57 19.43 -14.19
C ASN A 88 8.05 19.37 -14.30
N GLU A 89 7.55 19.66 -15.50
CA GLU A 89 6.16 19.42 -15.86
C GLU A 89 5.91 17.91 -15.93
N LEU A 90 4.98 17.43 -15.11
CA LEU A 90 4.60 16.03 -15.03
C LEU A 90 3.19 15.85 -15.60
N ARG A 91 3.04 14.92 -16.54
CA ARG A 91 1.74 14.55 -17.11
C ARG A 91 1.36 13.14 -16.73
N VAL A 92 0.08 12.90 -16.49
CA VAL A 92 -0.44 11.55 -16.23
C VAL A 92 -0.27 10.70 -17.49
N ILE A 93 0.41 9.55 -17.37
CA ILE A 93 0.57 8.56 -18.45
C ILE A 93 -0.21 7.26 -18.17
N TYR A 94 -0.69 7.09 -16.94
CA TYR A 94 -1.49 5.96 -16.48
C TYR A 94 -2.26 6.38 -15.24
N ASP A 95 -3.55 6.06 -15.17
CA ASP A 95 -4.40 6.42 -14.03
C ASP A 95 -5.24 5.23 -13.55
N GLY A 96 -4.52 4.15 -13.23
CA GLY A 96 -5.12 2.88 -12.85
C GLY A 96 -5.80 2.12 -13.98
N ARG A 97 -6.17 0.87 -13.70
CA ARG A 97 -7.02 0.08 -14.59
C ARG A 97 -8.43 0.67 -14.63
N ALA A 98 -9.00 0.80 -15.83
CA ALA A 98 -10.37 1.29 -16.06
C ALA A 98 -11.45 0.57 -15.24
N ASN A 99 -11.19 -0.64 -14.75
CA ASN A 99 -12.12 -1.43 -13.94
C ASN A 99 -12.22 -1.00 -12.46
N ALA A 100 -11.39 -0.04 -12.00
CA ALA A 100 -11.42 0.44 -10.62
C ALA A 100 -12.42 1.57 -10.36
N VAL A 101 -13.04 2.13 -11.42
CA VAL A 101 -13.89 3.33 -11.31
C VAL A 101 -15.14 3.21 -12.18
N ALA A 102 -16.06 2.33 -11.80
CA ALA A 102 -17.45 2.76 -11.91
C ALA A 102 -17.65 3.80 -10.81
N ALA A 103 -17.93 5.06 -11.16
CA ALA A 103 -18.13 6.14 -10.20
C ALA A 103 -19.18 5.72 -9.14
N GLY A 104 -18.74 5.40 -7.93
CA GLY A 104 -19.58 4.88 -6.84
C GLY A 104 -19.28 3.44 -6.39
N ALA A 105 -18.40 2.70 -7.08
CA ALA A 105 -17.90 1.41 -6.59
C ALA A 105 -16.72 1.62 -5.63
N ALA A 106 -16.74 0.92 -4.49
CA ALA A 106 -15.62 0.91 -3.54
C ALA A 106 -14.35 0.41 -4.26
N GLN A 107 -13.23 1.12 -4.12
CA GLN A 107 -11.93 0.61 -4.58
C GLN A 107 -11.68 -0.76 -3.95
N THR A 108 -11.46 -1.78 -4.78
CA THR A 108 -11.25 -3.17 -4.30
C THR A 108 -9.77 -3.56 -4.25
N GLY A 109 -8.84 -2.60 -4.34
CA GLY A 109 -7.41 -2.85 -4.36
C GLY A 109 -6.56 -1.61 -4.64
N LEU A 110 -5.26 -1.81 -4.82
CA LEU A 110 -4.31 -0.72 -5.08
C LEU A 110 -4.64 -0.07 -6.43
N ARG A 111 -4.59 1.26 -6.45
CA ARG A 111 -4.56 2.08 -7.67
C ARG A 111 -3.27 2.87 -7.76
N ILE A 112 -2.65 2.88 -8.92
CA ILE A 112 -1.43 3.60 -9.20
C ILE A 112 -1.71 4.63 -10.30
N THR A 113 -1.45 5.89 -9.99
CA THR A 113 -1.38 6.95 -11.00
C THR A 113 0.09 7.19 -11.33
N LEU A 114 0.50 6.97 -12.58
CA LEU A 114 1.84 7.28 -13.06
C LEU A 114 1.84 8.67 -13.71
N ARG A 115 2.75 9.54 -13.27
CA ARG A 115 3.04 10.80 -13.96
C ARG A 115 4.45 10.79 -14.52
N ALA A 116 4.68 11.41 -15.65
CA ALA A 116 5.97 11.36 -16.33
C ALA A 116 6.43 12.71 -16.88
N THR A 117 7.75 12.86 -16.99
CA THR A 117 8.41 13.97 -17.69
C THR A 117 8.29 13.81 -19.21
N ALA A 118 8.55 14.87 -19.98
CA ALA A 118 8.66 14.79 -21.44
C ALA A 118 9.78 13.85 -21.92
N GLN A 119 10.83 13.64 -21.11
CA GLN A 119 11.98 12.79 -21.47
C GLN A 119 11.56 11.32 -21.64
N LEU A 120 10.66 10.82 -20.80
CA LEU A 120 10.14 9.45 -20.92
C LEU A 120 9.37 9.21 -22.23
N ASP A 121 8.76 10.23 -22.84
CA ASP A 121 8.05 10.06 -24.12
C ASP A 121 8.97 9.72 -25.29
N ALA A 122 10.26 10.07 -25.19
CA ALA A 122 11.27 9.67 -26.17
C ALA A 122 11.66 8.19 -26.07
N ALA A 123 11.22 7.48 -25.02
CA ALA A 123 11.53 6.07 -24.76
C ALA A 123 10.24 5.23 -24.62
N PRO A 124 9.54 4.91 -25.73
CA PRO A 124 8.24 4.23 -25.69
C PRO A 124 8.28 2.85 -25.04
N GLU A 125 9.39 2.12 -25.17
CA GLU A 125 9.59 0.83 -24.51
C GLU A 125 9.64 0.97 -22.98
N ALA A 126 10.36 1.98 -22.47
CA ALA A 126 10.44 2.27 -21.05
C ALA A 126 9.07 2.69 -20.51
N LYS A 127 8.35 3.58 -21.20
CA LYS A 127 7.00 4.00 -20.86
C LYS A 127 6.05 2.80 -20.74
N THR A 128 6.10 1.88 -21.70
CA THR A 128 5.30 0.64 -21.68
C THR A 128 5.68 -0.27 -20.50
N ALA A 129 6.96 -0.36 -20.17
CA ALA A 129 7.43 -1.15 -19.03
C ALA A 129 6.90 -0.61 -17.69
N PHE A 130 6.90 0.72 -17.49
CA PHE A 130 6.31 1.34 -16.30
C PHE A 130 4.81 1.05 -16.16
N ILE A 131 4.06 1.20 -17.24
CA ILE A 131 2.61 0.93 -17.24
C ILE A 131 2.34 -0.53 -16.89
N ARG A 132 3.10 -1.46 -17.48
CA ARG A 132 2.98 -2.89 -17.17
C ARG A 132 3.34 -3.19 -15.72
N ALA A 133 4.36 -2.54 -15.17
CA ALA A 133 4.75 -2.69 -13.79
C ALA A 133 3.62 -2.25 -12.85
N ALA A 134 3.03 -1.07 -13.10
CA ALA A 134 1.90 -0.57 -12.33
C ALA A 134 0.73 -1.56 -12.36
N GLN A 135 0.34 -2.02 -13.55
CA GLN A 135 -0.71 -3.02 -13.71
C GLN A 135 -0.42 -4.31 -12.92
N ASN A 136 0.82 -4.80 -12.94
CA ASN A 136 1.19 -6.01 -12.20
C ASN A 136 1.04 -5.81 -10.69
N TRP A 137 1.46 -4.67 -10.15
CA TRP A 137 1.29 -4.36 -8.73
C TRP A 137 -0.18 -4.21 -8.32
N GLU A 138 -0.99 -3.53 -9.13
CA GLU A 138 -2.44 -3.42 -8.91
C GLU A 138 -3.14 -4.78 -8.94
N ALA A 139 -2.61 -5.77 -9.68
CA ALA A 139 -3.17 -7.12 -9.69
C ALA A 139 -2.89 -7.91 -8.39
N GLN A 140 -1.86 -7.51 -7.64
CA GLN A 140 -1.34 -8.28 -6.51
C GLN A 140 -1.67 -7.66 -5.16
N ILE A 141 -1.79 -6.34 -5.09
CA ILE A 141 -2.01 -5.62 -3.84
C ILE A 141 -3.51 -5.34 -3.68
N LEU A 142 -4.10 -6.00 -2.67
CA LEU A 142 -5.54 -5.92 -2.37
C LEU A 142 -5.90 -4.72 -1.47
N SER A 143 -4.91 -4.00 -0.93
CA SER A 143 -5.15 -2.83 -0.10
C SER A 143 -5.86 -1.73 -0.91
N PRO A 144 -7.05 -1.25 -0.50
CA PRO A 144 -7.85 -0.30 -1.27
C PRO A 144 -7.36 1.14 -1.10
N ILE A 145 -6.15 1.42 -1.59
CA ILE A 145 -5.52 2.73 -1.54
C ILE A 145 -5.14 3.18 -2.94
N SER A 146 -4.94 4.48 -3.14
CA SER A 146 -4.23 5.00 -4.31
C SER A 146 -2.88 5.60 -3.95
N ILE A 147 -1.93 5.49 -4.88
CA ILE A 147 -0.63 6.13 -4.81
C ILE A 147 -0.31 6.83 -6.13
N VAL A 148 0.51 7.87 -6.04
CA VAL A 148 1.04 8.58 -7.20
C VAL A 148 2.53 8.29 -7.30
N VAL A 149 2.97 7.91 -8.50
CA VAL A 149 4.35 7.52 -8.80
C VAL A 149 4.84 8.41 -9.94
N ASP A 150 5.78 9.29 -9.66
CA ASP A 150 6.39 10.12 -10.69
C ASP A 150 7.60 9.41 -11.29
N VAL A 151 7.55 9.14 -12.59
CA VAL A 151 8.52 8.34 -13.33
C VAL A 151 9.25 9.15 -14.41
N ASP A 152 10.49 8.76 -14.69
CA ASP A 152 11.33 9.38 -15.70
C ASP A 152 12.33 8.36 -16.24
N TYR A 153 12.87 8.63 -17.44
CA TYR A 153 13.84 7.77 -18.09
C TYR A 153 14.74 8.59 -19.02
N GLY A 154 16.04 8.53 -18.80
CA GLY A 154 17.04 9.12 -19.69
C GLY A 154 18.37 9.32 -18.97
N THR A 155 19.20 10.25 -19.46
CA THR A 155 20.54 10.54 -18.89
C THR A 155 20.50 11.57 -17.76
N THR A 156 19.34 12.18 -17.54
CA THR A 156 19.11 13.16 -16.49
C THR A 156 18.04 12.64 -15.54
N PHE A 157 18.05 13.20 -14.34
CA PHE A 157 17.22 12.90 -13.22
C PHE A 157 16.18 14.02 -13.10
N PHE A 158 15.07 13.91 -13.84
CA PHE A 158 14.04 14.96 -13.94
C PHE A 158 14.72 16.27 -14.36
N GLY A 159 15.26 16.29 -15.58
CA GLY A 159 15.95 17.47 -16.14
C GLY A 159 17.35 17.75 -15.58
N GLU A 160 17.69 17.27 -14.39
CA GLU A 160 18.96 17.56 -13.72
C GLU A 160 20.03 16.47 -13.91
N ALA A 161 21.30 16.81 -13.89
CA ALA A 161 22.36 15.80 -13.98
C ALA A 161 22.42 14.94 -12.70
N TYR A 162 22.81 13.67 -12.84
CA TYR A 162 23.15 12.83 -11.69
C TYR A 162 24.37 13.39 -10.97
N SER A 163 24.39 13.26 -9.63
CA SER A 163 25.54 13.65 -8.81
C SER A 163 26.82 12.89 -9.17
N ASN A 164 26.67 11.68 -9.72
CA ASN A 164 27.75 10.79 -10.06
C ASN A 164 27.38 9.97 -11.30
N ALA A 165 28.33 9.86 -12.25
CA ALA A 165 28.14 9.14 -13.51
C ALA A 165 27.87 7.64 -13.36
N ASN A 166 28.27 7.04 -12.22
CA ASN A 166 28.01 5.63 -11.92
C ASN A 166 26.58 5.39 -11.44
N ILE A 167 25.80 6.44 -11.13
CA ILE A 167 24.38 6.28 -10.77
C ILE A 167 23.60 6.01 -12.04
N ILE A 168 22.93 4.86 -12.07
CA ILE A 168 22.11 4.37 -13.18
C ILE A 168 20.63 4.27 -12.83
N GLY A 169 20.29 4.56 -11.56
CA GLY A 169 18.95 4.49 -11.00
C GLY A 169 18.88 5.21 -9.66
N ALA A 170 17.72 5.76 -9.31
CA ALA A 170 17.45 6.23 -7.97
C ALA A 170 15.95 6.22 -7.72
N THR A 171 15.51 5.91 -6.51
CA THR A 171 14.12 5.94 -6.05
C THR A 171 14.03 6.87 -4.83
N SER A 172 12.95 7.63 -4.70
CA SER A 172 12.65 8.38 -3.48
C SER A 172 11.22 8.09 -3.05
N SER A 173 10.95 8.10 -1.74
CA SER A 173 9.62 7.83 -1.18
C SER A 173 9.10 8.97 -0.31
N GLN A 174 7.77 9.12 -0.27
CA GLN A 174 7.12 10.19 0.50
C GLN A 174 7.05 9.77 1.97
N ASN A 175 8.12 10.04 2.70
CA ASN A 175 8.16 9.79 4.13
C ASN A 175 7.44 10.89 4.91
N ILE A 176 6.49 10.47 5.72
CA ILE A 176 5.79 11.32 6.69
C ILE A 176 5.90 10.69 8.07
N GLY A 177 5.60 11.45 9.10
CA GLY A 177 5.58 10.92 10.46
C GLY A 177 5.28 12.01 11.46
N GLY A 178 5.29 11.64 12.74
CA GLY A 178 5.01 12.59 13.80
C GLY A 178 5.65 12.15 15.10
N PRO A 179 5.99 13.10 16.00
CA PRO A 179 6.65 12.80 17.26
C PRO A 179 5.78 11.97 18.21
N THR A 180 4.47 11.90 17.99
CA THR A 180 3.50 11.20 18.85
C THR A 180 2.69 10.12 18.10
N ALA A 181 3.17 9.68 16.93
CA ALA A 181 2.42 8.82 16.02
C ALA A 181 2.26 7.36 16.50
N TYR A 182 3.14 6.88 17.38
CA TYR A 182 3.18 5.47 17.79
C TYR A 182 1.83 4.95 18.34
N GLY A 183 1.19 5.71 19.24
CA GLY A 183 -0.08 5.29 19.84
C GLY A 183 -1.20 5.09 18.80
N GLY A 184 -1.30 6.01 17.83
CA GLY A 184 -2.26 5.91 16.72
C GLY A 184 -1.97 4.74 15.78
N ILE A 185 -0.69 4.51 15.48
CA ILE A 185 -0.27 3.38 14.63
C ILE A 185 -0.57 2.04 15.30
N ARG A 186 -0.29 1.91 16.60
CA ARG A 186 -0.62 0.70 17.36
C ARG A 186 -2.14 0.44 17.33
N ALA A 187 -2.95 1.48 17.55
CA ALA A 187 -4.40 1.36 17.50
C ALA A 187 -4.88 0.93 16.10
N ALA A 188 -4.32 1.50 15.04
CA ALA A 188 -4.63 1.13 13.66
C ALA A 188 -4.21 -0.30 13.32
N LEU A 189 -3.03 -0.76 13.78
CA LEU A 189 -2.58 -2.14 13.61
C LEU A 189 -3.57 -3.13 14.26
N ILE A 190 -3.97 -2.88 15.51
CA ILE A 190 -4.96 -3.72 16.21
C ILE A 190 -6.29 -3.74 15.47
N ALA A 191 -6.75 -2.57 15.00
CA ALA A 191 -8.03 -2.44 14.29
C ALA A 191 -8.02 -3.07 12.88
N SER A 192 -6.86 -3.12 12.23
CA SER A 192 -6.67 -3.70 10.88
C SER A 192 -6.23 -5.16 10.88
N ALA A 193 -6.05 -5.77 12.05
CA ALA A 193 -5.66 -7.17 12.18
C ALA A 193 -6.62 -8.11 11.44
N SER A 194 -6.06 -8.98 10.62
CA SER A 194 -6.77 -9.97 9.80
C SER A 194 -7.17 -11.23 10.57
N SER A 195 -6.64 -11.43 11.78
CA SER A 195 -6.90 -12.61 12.60
C SER A 195 -6.80 -12.31 14.10
N ALA A 196 -7.43 -13.13 14.93
CA ALA A 196 -7.33 -13.02 16.39
C ALA A 196 -5.88 -13.17 16.89
N ALA A 197 -5.06 -13.98 16.21
CA ALA A 197 -3.64 -14.14 16.53
C ALA A 197 -2.87 -12.84 16.25
N GLU A 198 -3.17 -12.16 15.14
CA GLU A 198 -2.57 -10.87 14.78
C GLU A 198 -3.04 -9.76 15.73
N THR A 199 -4.32 -9.72 16.10
CA THR A 199 -4.83 -8.81 17.13
C THR A 199 -4.11 -9.01 18.47
N ALA A 200 -3.90 -10.26 18.89
CA ALA A 200 -3.16 -10.58 20.10
C ALA A 200 -1.69 -10.15 20.00
N LEU A 201 -1.05 -10.38 18.86
CA LEU A 201 0.33 -9.96 18.59
C LEU A 201 0.48 -8.43 18.64
N TYR A 202 -0.42 -7.67 18.03
CA TYR A 202 -0.37 -6.22 18.13
C TYR A 202 -0.78 -5.72 19.52
N GLY A 203 -1.62 -6.47 20.23
CA GLY A 203 -2.01 -6.20 21.61
C GLY A 203 -0.84 -6.23 22.59
N VAL A 204 0.20 -7.05 22.34
CA VAL A 204 1.40 -7.10 23.21
C VAL A 204 2.34 -5.92 23.02
N LEU A 205 2.17 -5.12 21.97
CA LEU A 205 2.97 -3.91 21.80
C LEU A 205 2.73 -2.96 22.97
N PRO A 206 3.77 -2.30 23.52
CA PRO A 206 3.65 -1.32 24.59
C PRO A 206 2.59 -0.26 24.32
N VAL A 207 1.88 0.17 25.37
CA VAL A 207 0.86 1.22 25.28
C VAL A 207 1.53 2.59 25.44
N GLY A 208 1.21 3.53 24.56
CA GLY A 208 1.65 4.93 24.66
C GLY A 208 3.01 5.19 24.01
N GLU A 209 4.03 4.42 24.39
CA GLU A 209 5.42 4.62 23.95
C GLU A 209 6.17 3.30 23.77
N LEU A 210 7.17 3.30 22.89
CA LEU A 210 8.02 2.15 22.61
C LEU A 210 9.35 2.28 23.39
N PRO A 211 9.63 1.40 24.37
CA PRO A 211 10.89 1.40 25.08
C PRO A 211 12.04 0.98 24.15
N THR A 212 13.09 1.79 24.09
CA THR A 212 14.33 1.52 23.33
C THR A 212 15.56 1.71 24.23
N ASP A 213 16.73 1.34 23.73
CA ASP A 213 18.03 1.63 24.36
C ASP A 213 18.34 3.14 24.42
N GLN A 214 17.66 3.94 23.60
CA GLN A 214 17.73 5.40 23.60
C GLN A 214 16.66 6.07 24.47
N GLY A 215 15.86 5.28 25.21
CA GLY A 215 14.73 5.74 26.01
C GLY A 215 13.38 5.43 25.38
N ASN A 216 12.32 6.03 25.92
CA ASN A 216 10.97 5.78 25.43
C ASN A 216 10.68 6.67 24.23
N LEU A 217 10.31 6.05 23.10
CA LEU A 217 10.03 6.74 21.85
C LEU A 217 8.55 6.68 21.50
N THR A 218 8.02 7.81 21.05
CA THR A 218 6.64 7.95 20.57
C THR A 218 6.57 8.33 19.09
N ALA A 219 7.73 8.66 18.50
CA ALA A 219 7.85 9.07 17.12
C ALA A 219 7.86 7.87 16.17
N VAL A 220 7.13 7.99 15.06
CA VAL A 220 7.17 7.00 13.97
C VAL A 220 7.16 7.72 12.63
N PHE A 221 7.99 7.23 11.71
CA PHE A 221 8.14 7.72 10.35
C PHE A 221 8.05 6.54 9.38
N ALA A 222 7.30 6.71 8.30
CA ALA A 222 7.14 5.71 7.26
C ALA A 222 6.64 6.35 5.95
N ASP A 223 6.58 5.54 4.90
CA ASP A 223 5.98 5.96 3.64
C ASP A 223 4.49 6.29 3.82
N ALA A 224 4.03 7.35 3.16
CA ALA A 224 2.62 7.73 3.14
C ALA A 224 1.71 6.57 2.71
N SER A 225 2.16 5.69 1.81
CA SER A 225 1.42 4.50 1.38
C SER A 225 1.11 3.53 2.53
N VAL A 226 2.02 3.38 3.50
CA VAL A 226 1.82 2.56 4.70
C VAL A 226 0.73 3.17 5.57
N PHE A 227 0.77 4.50 5.78
CA PHE A 227 -0.26 5.19 6.55
C PHE A 227 -1.63 5.17 5.87
N ARG A 228 -1.69 5.23 4.53
CA ARG A 228 -2.94 5.01 3.78
C ARG A 228 -3.47 3.60 4.01
N ALA A 229 -2.60 2.59 3.92
CA ALA A 229 -3.00 1.19 4.11
C ALA A 229 -3.52 0.92 5.53
N LEU A 230 -2.99 1.61 6.53
CA LEU A 230 -3.46 1.56 7.93
C LEU A 230 -4.71 2.42 8.18
N GLY A 231 -5.19 3.18 7.21
CA GLY A 231 -6.34 4.09 7.36
C GLY A 231 -6.04 5.33 8.23
N LEU A 232 -4.76 5.67 8.39
CA LEU A 232 -4.32 6.81 9.22
C LEU A 232 -4.32 8.15 8.45
N ILE A 233 -4.30 8.08 7.12
CA ILE A 233 -4.51 9.23 6.23
C ILE A 233 -5.47 8.83 5.10
N ASN A 234 -5.92 9.79 4.28
CA ASN A 234 -6.89 9.55 3.21
C ASN A 234 -6.44 8.37 2.33
N PRO A 235 -7.27 7.35 2.05
CA PRO A 235 -6.85 6.24 1.19
C PRO A 235 -6.54 6.67 -0.25
N ASN A 236 -7.09 7.81 -0.70
CA ASN A 236 -6.88 8.34 -2.05
C ASN A 236 -5.78 9.41 -2.05
N ALA A 237 -4.60 9.09 -2.61
CA ALA A 237 -3.56 10.06 -2.87
C ALA A 237 -4.03 11.13 -3.88
N ASN A 238 -3.85 12.40 -3.52
CA ASN A 238 -4.12 13.54 -4.38
C ASN A 238 -3.02 14.59 -4.21
N PRO A 239 -2.12 14.73 -5.20
CA PRO A 239 -0.97 15.61 -5.10
C PRO A 239 -1.36 17.09 -5.02
N ASP A 240 -2.51 17.47 -5.60
CA ASP A 240 -2.93 18.87 -5.68
C ASP A 240 -3.51 19.36 -4.34
N THR A 241 -4.13 18.46 -3.57
CA THR A 241 -4.77 18.81 -2.28
C THR A 241 -3.91 18.47 -1.07
N GLU A 242 -3.03 17.47 -1.17
CA GLU A 242 -2.27 16.96 -0.02
C GLU A 242 -0.89 17.61 0.11
N GLN A 243 -0.41 18.34 -0.90
CA GLN A 243 0.94 18.91 -0.92
C GLN A 243 1.23 19.83 0.27
N ALA A 244 0.25 20.60 0.73
CA ALA A 244 0.41 21.51 1.86
C ALA A 244 0.62 20.77 3.19
N GLN A 245 0.13 19.53 3.31
CA GLN A 245 0.13 18.75 4.55
C GLN A 245 1.18 17.64 4.54
N LEU A 246 1.27 16.88 3.45
CA LEU A 246 2.14 15.70 3.31
C LEU A 246 3.40 15.99 2.51
N GLY A 247 3.58 17.24 2.06
CA GLY A 247 4.63 17.60 1.13
C GLY A 247 4.33 17.09 -0.27
N ARG A 248 5.22 17.37 -1.23
CA ARG A 248 5.07 16.84 -2.57
C ARG A 248 5.15 15.31 -2.52
N PRO A 249 4.37 14.58 -3.35
CA PRO A 249 4.65 13.17 -3.59
C PRO A 249 6.11 13.06 -3.98
N ALA A 250 6.84 12.15 -3.32
CA ALA A 250 8.23 11.96 -3.66
C ALA A 250 8.32 11.34 -5.06
N PRO A 251 9.32 11.74 -5.86
CA PRO A 251 9.54 11.14 -7.15
C PRO A 251 9.97 9.68 -7.00
N HIS A 252 9.07 8.76 -7.31
CA HIS A 252 9.35 7.34 -7.41
C HIS A 252 10.03 7.01 -8.74
N ARG A 253 11.34 7.24 -8.81
CA ARG A 253 12.12 6.98 -10.03
C ARG A 253 12.54 5.52 -10.17
N PHE A 254 12.45 4.99 -11.39
CA PHE A 254 13.23 3.84 -11.81
C PHE A 254 13.94 4.20 -13.09
N GLN A 255 15.15 4.75 -13.01
CA GLN A 255 15.99 4.80 -14.19
C GLN A 255 16.64 3.42 -14.34
N PHE A 256 16.53 2.86 -15.54
CA PHE A 256 17.34 1.73 -15.97
C PHE A 256 17.99 2.12 -17.28
N ARG A 257 19.25 1.79 -17.50
CA ARG A 257 19.90 1.93 -18.82
C ARG A 257 19.62 0.71 -19.73
N PHE A 258 18.73 -0.19 -19.30
CA PHE A 258 18.45 -1.48 -19.94
C PHE A 258 17.10 -2.07 -19.44
N LEU A 259 16.48 -2.94 -20.24
CA LEU A 259 15.15 -3.53 -20.00
C LEU A 259 15.04 -4.26 -18.65
N PHE A 260 13.99 -3.96 -17.87
CA PHE A 260 13.65 -4.68 -16.63
C PHE A 260 12.45 -5.63 -16.83
N ARG A 261 12.52 -6.79 -16.18
CA ARG A 261 11.39 -7.71 -16.01
C ARG A 261 11.00 -7.73 -14.54
N PHE A 262 9.85 -7.14 -14.18
CA PHE A 262 9.30 -7.25 -12.83
C PHE A 262 8.88 -8.71 -12.58
N ARG A 263 9.53 -9.41 -11.64
CA ARG A 263 9.02 -10.63 -11.01
C ARG A 263 8.62 -10.31 -9.57
N SER A 264 7.51 -10.86 -9.12
CA SER A 264 6.89 -10.59 -7.80
C SER A 264 7.44 -11.45 -6.66
N GLU A 265 8.69 -11.89 -6.74
CA GLU A 265 9.30 -12.66 -5.65
C GLU A 265 10.16 -11.75 -4.79
N ARG A 266 9.78 -11.65 -3.51
CA ARG A 266 10.51 -10.97 -2.45
C ARG A 266 12.00 -11.32 -2.52
N ARG A 267 12.82 -10.31 -2.76
CA ARG A 267 14.21 -10.19 -2.31
C ARG A 267 14.58 -8.71 -2.46
N HIS A 268 15.00 -8.09 -1.36
CA HIS A 268 15.67 -6.79 -1.37
C HIS A 268 16.68 -6.81 -2.52
N CYS A 269 16.47 -5.97 -3.54
CA CYS A 269 17.31 -5.82 -4.74
C CYS A 269 18.02 -7.14 -5.16
N SER A 270 17.25 -8.09 -5.70
CA SER A 270 17.74 -9.45 -6.04
C SER A 270 18.95 -9.47 -6.98
N ASP A 271 19.87 -10.40 -6.68
CA ASP A 271 21.12 -10.78 -7.34
C ASP A 271 21.17 -10.68 -8.89
N PRO A 272 22.38 -10.45 -9.46
CA PRO A 272 22.61 -10.59 -10.90
C PRO A 272 22.45 -12.05 -11.34
N LEU A 273 22.11 -12.22 -12.62
CA LEU A 273 21.90 -13.47 -13.38
C LEU A 273 22.60 -14.72 -12.83
#